data_AF-A0A9E4PCJ4-F1
#
_entry.id   AF-A0A9E4PCJ4-F1
#
_cell.length_a   1.000
_cell.length_b   1.000
_cell.length_c   1.000
_cell.angle_alpha   90.00
_cell.angle_beta   90.00
_cell.angle_gamma   90.00
#
_symmetry.space_group_name_H-M   'P 1'
#
loop_
_entity.id
_entity.type
_entity.pdbx_description
1 polymer ?
#
loop_
_entity_poly.entity_id
_entity_poly.type
_entity_poly.pdbx_seq_one_letter_code
_entity_poly.pdbx_strand_id
1 'polypeptide(L)'
;MRNQETVLAGPADIRRKGWFRISGLAMGHTLFHWFIQSFVVALPEIQATFGLTGVGVGGVLTVRELASGLATLPAGVAVDVIRRHWGALLAVCIGGLGLGSVLMGLSPAYPSLLAGMAI
;
A
#
# COMPACT_ATOMS: atom_id res chain seq x y z
N MET A 1 17.41 54.17 8.33
CA MET A 1 16.24 54.11 7.44
C MET A 1 15.73 52.67 7.41
N ARG A 2 14.42 52.52 7.58
CA ARG A 2 13.67 51.32 7.96
C ARG A 2 13.25 50.51 6.71
N ASN A 3 13.34 49.17 6.82
CA ASN A 3 12.59 48.08 6.16
C ASN A 3 12.05 48.28 4.74
N GLN A 4 12.43 47.41 3.78
CA GLN A 4 11.54 46.97 2.69
C GLN A 4 11.89 45.62 1.99
N GLU A 5 12.90 44.82 2.37
CA GLU A 5 13.16 43.52 1.68
C GLU A 5 12.38 42.31 2.22
N THR A 6 11.29 42.51 2.97
CA THR A 6 10.33 41.44 3.29
C THR A 6 9.28 41.31 2.19
N VAL A 7 9.70 41.30 0.93
CA VAL A 7 8.81 41.09 -0.22
C VAL A 7 8.48 39.60 -0.29
N LEU A 8 7.38 39.24 0.35
CA LEU A 8 6.49 38.12 0.01
C LEU A 8 7.18 36.77 -0.23
N ALA A 9 7.72 36.16 0.83
CA ALA A 9 7.79 34.71 0.88
C ALA A 9 6.36 34.17 0.92
N GLY A 10 5.72 34.02 -0.25
CA GLY A 10 4.49 33.24 -0.38
C GLY A 10 4.69 31.88 0.29
N PRO A 11 3.67 31.29 0.94
CA PRO A 11 3.83 30.13 1.79
C PRO A 11 4.60 29.07 1.01
N ALA A 12 5.84 28.81 1.44
CA ALA A 12 6.71 27.87 0.76
C ALA A 12 5.98 26.53 0.73
N ASP A 13 5.55 26.10 -0.45
CA ASP A 13 4.77 24.88 -0.62
C ASP A 13 5.56 23.70 -0.04
N ILE A 14 5.17 23.32 1.17
CA ILE A 14 5.78 22.27 1.98
C ILE A 14 5.79 20.95 1.21
N ARG A 15 4.87 20.76 0.25
CA ARG A 15 4.79 19.57 -0.61
C ARG A 15 5.88 19.51 -1.67
N ARG A 16 6.53 20.64 -2.00
CA ARG A 16 7.65 20.69 -2.96
C ARG A 16 9.02 20.46 -2.33
N LYS A 17 9.13 20.50 -1.00
CA LYS A 17 10.40 20.24 -0.30
C LYS A 17 10.80 18.77 -0.47
N GLY A 18 12.06 18.52 -0.83
CA GLY A 18 12.59 17.17 -1.04
C GLY A 18 12.41 16.24 0.17
N TRP A 19 12.63 16.78 1.37
CA TRP A 19 12.42 16.05 2.64
C TRP A 19 10.98 15.57 2.82
N PHE A 20 9.98 16.37 2.46
CA PHE A 20 8.58 15.96 2.55
C PHE A 20 8.28 14.76 1.63
N ARG A 21 8.87 14.75 0.42
CA ARG A 21 8.74 13.61 -0.51
C ARG A 21 9.36 12.34 0.03
N ILE A 22 10.58 12.45 0.55
CA ILE A 22 11.32 11.30 1.09
C ILE A 22 10.62 10.75 2.33
N SER A 23 10.19 11.62 3.26
CA SER A 23 9.46 11.21 4.46
C SER A 23 8.12 10.54 4.11
N GLY A 24 7.38 11.07 3.14
CA GLY A 24 6.11 10.46 2.69
C GLY A 24 6.32 9.08 2.06
N LEU A 25 7.33 8.94 1.20
CA LEU A 25 7.69 7.65 0.61
C LEU A 25 8.16 6.64 1.66
N ALA A 26 9.02 7.07 2.60
CA ALA A 26 9.51 6.24 3.68
C ALA A 26 8.36 5.75 4.58
N MET A 27 7.46 6.64 5.00
CA MET A 27 6.30 6.28 5.80
C MET A 27 5.37 5.32 5.06
N GLY A 28 5.06 5.57 3.79
CA GLY A 28 4.26 4.68 2.96
C GLY A 28 4.88 3.29 2.82
N HIS A 29 6.20 3.22 2.67
CA HIS A 29 6.95 1.97 2.62
C HIS A 29 6.92 1.21 3.95
N THR A 30 7.10 1.90 5.07
CA THR A 30 6.97 1.30 6.40
C THR A 30 5.55 0.76 6.63
N LEU A 31 4.51 1.51 6.25
CA LEU A 31 3.12 1.05 6.34
C LEU A 31 2.85 -0.18 5.48
N PHE A 32 3.42 -0.25 4.27
CA PHE A 32 3.32 -1.41 3.40
C PHE A 32 3.91 -2.67 4.05
N HIS A 33 5.11 -2.57 4.63
CA HIS A 33 5.72 -3.70 5.36
C HIS A 33 4.95 -4.09 6.60
N TRP A 34 4.47 -3.10 7.37
CA TRP A 34 3.61 -3.36 8.52
C TRP A 34 2.36 -4.14 8.13
N PHE A 35 1.71 -3.73 7.03
CA PHE A 35 0.53 -4.38 6.50
C PHE A 35 0.82 -5.83 6.09
N ILE A 36 1.87 -6.05 5.28
CA ILE A 36 2.34 -7.38 4.90
C ILE A 36 2.57 -8.26 6.13
N GLN A 37 3.24 -7.74 7.16
CA GLN A 37 3.55 -8.49 8.38
C GLN A 37 2.32 -8.78 9.23
N SER A 38 1.34 -7.87 9.27
CA SER A 38 0.08 -8.07 9.99
C SER A 38 -0.69 -9.29 9.50
N PHE A 39 -0.48 -9.70 8.25
CA PHE A 39 -1.11 -10.88 7.67
C PHE A 39 -0.77 -12.18 8.40
N VAL A 40 0.44 -12.29 8.97
CA VAL A 40 0.84 -13.46 9.77
C VAL A 40 -0.07 -13.64 10.99
N VAL A 41 -0.57 -12.52 11.54
CA VAL A 41 -1.50 -12.51 12.67
C VAL A 41 -2.94 -12.75 12.22
N ALA A 42 -3.30 -12.34 10.99
CA ALA A 42 -4.64 -12.54 10.43
C ALA A 42 -4.89 -13.96 9.89
N LEU A 43 -3.85 -14.67 9.46
CA LEU A 43 -3.95 -16.01 8.87
C LEU A 43 -4.67 -17.04 9.75
N PRO A 44 -4.39 -17.16 11.06
CA PRO A 44 -5.11 -18.09 11.94
C PRO A 44 -6.62 -17.78 12.00
N GLU A 45 -6.99 -16.50 12.01
CA GLU A 45 -8.40 -16.07 12.02
C GLU A 45 -9.11 -16.40 10.70
N ILE A 46 -8.42 -16.22 9.56
CA ILE A 46 -8.94 -16.63 8.24
C ILE A 46 -9.14 -18.15 8.20
N GLN A 47 -8.17 -18.91 8.70
CA GLN A 47 -8.27 -20.36 8.79
C GLN A 47 -9.46 -20.82 9.64
N ALA A 48 -9.65 -20.19 10.81
CA ALA A 48 -10.77 -20.50 11.70
C ALA A 48 -12.13 -20.14 11.10
N THR A 49 -12.24 -18.96 10.48
CA THR A 49 -13.49 -18.45 9.88
C THR A 49 -13.98 -19.30 8.72
N PHE A 50 -13.07 -19.78 7.87
CA PHE A 50 -13.42 -20.58 6.69
C PHE A 50 -13.23 -22.09 6.88
N GLY A 51 -12.83 -22.55 8.07
CA GLY A 51 -12.58 -23.96 8.36
C GLY A 51 -11.52 -24.59 7.45
N LEU A 52 -10.47 -23.84 7.10
CA LEU A 52 -9.51 -24.24 6.07
C LEU A 52 -8.57 -25.35 6.56
N THR A 53 -8.28 -26.30 5.67
CA THR A 53 -7.20 -27.27 5.83
C THR A 53 -5.85 -26.62 5.49
N GLY A 54 -4.73 -27.30 5.78
CA GLY A 54 -3.39 -26.78 5.46
C GLY A 54 -3.19 -26.43 3.98
N VAL A 55 -3.90 -27.10 3.06
CA VAL A 55 -3.88 -26.78 1.61
C VAL A 55 -4.58 -25.45 1.32
N GLY A 56 -5.69 -25.15 2.01
CA GLY A 56 -6.39 -23.87 1.88
C GLY A 56 -5.51 -22.70 2.36
N VAL A 57 -4.85 -22.86 3.51
CA VAL A 57 -3.89 -21.86 4.01
C VAL A 57 -2.74 -21.65 3.02
N GLY A 58 -2.21 -22.74 2.47
CA GLY A 58 -1.20 -22.68 1.40
C GLY A 58 -1.67 -21.89 0.18
N GLY A 59 -2.91 -22.07 -0.25
CA GLY A 59 -3.51 -21.32 -1.36
C GLY A 59 -3.57 -19.81 -1.11
N VAL A 60 -3.96 -19.38 0.10
CA VAL A 60 -3.97 -17.96 0.49
C VAL A 60 -2.56 -17.37 0.40
N LEU A 61 -1.57 -18.07 0.94
CA LEU A 61 -0.16 -17.66 0.87
C LEU A 61 0.34 -17.60 -0.58
N THR A 62 -0.01 -18.58 -1.42
CA THR A 62 0.36 -18.55 -2.84
C THR A 62 -0.23 -17.35 -3.56
N VAL A 63 -1.51 -17.04 -3.36
CA VAL A 63 -2.15 -15.87 -3.98
C VAL A 63 -1.48 -14.58 -3.52
N ARG A 64 -1.14 -14.47 -2.24
CA ARG A 64 -0.41 -13.32 -1.68
C ARG A 64 0.94 -13.10 -2.34
N GLU A 65 1.74 -14.15 -2.47
CA GLU A 65 3.07 -14.06 -3.07
C GLU A 65 2.97 -13.79 -4.58
N LEU A 66 1.99 -14.38 -5.26
CA LEU A 66 1.70 -14.08 -6.67
C LEU A 66 1.28 -12.62 -6.85
N ALA A 67 0.37 -12.10 -6.03
CA ALA A 67 -0.05 -10.71 -6.07
C ALA A 67 1.15 -9.77 -5.82
N SER A 68 2.00 -10.11 -4.85
CA SER A 68 3.21 -9.34 -4.55
C SER A 68 4.20 -9.36 -5.71
N GLY A 69 4.42 -10.52 -6.33
CA GLY A 69 5.28 -10.66 -7.52
C GLY A 69 4.72 -9.90 -8.72
N LEU A 70 3.43 -10.03 -8.99
CA LEU A 70 2.75 -9.34 -10.09
C LEU A 70 2.65 -7.83 -9.88
N ALA A 71 2.58 -7.36 -8.64
CA ALA A 71 2.65 -5.94 -8.35
C ALA A 71 4.08 -5.41 -8.54
N THR A 72 5.09 -6.11 -8.02
CA THR A 72 6.49 -5.62 -8.02
C THR A 72 7.15 -5.64 -9.40
N LEU A 73 6.88 -6.64 -10.24
CA LEU A 73 7.44 -6.76 -11.59
C LEU A 73 7.18 -5.53 -12.49
N PRO A 74 5.92 -5.09 -12.70
CA PRO A 74 5.62 -3.88 -13.48
C PRO A 74 5.76 -2.59 -12.66
N ALA A 75 5.62 -2.63 -11.33
CA ALA A 75 5.68 -1.41 -10.51
C ALA A 75 7.03 -0.71 -10.61
N GLY A 76 8.14 -1.44 -10.76
CA GLY A 76 9.46 -0.82 -10.96
C GLY A 76 9.48 0.10 -12.18
N VAL A 77 9.00 -0.40 -13.33
CA VAL A 77 8.94 0.37 -14.58
C VAL A 77 7.90 1.49 -14.48
N ALA A 78 6.73 1.22 -13.90
CA ALA A 78 5.66 2.21 -13.77
C ALA A 78 6.05 3.39 -12.85
N VAL A 79 6.77 3.11 -11.76
CA VAL A 79 7.26 4.14 -10.82
C VAL A 79 8.25 5.08 -11.50
N ASP A 80 9.11 4.57 -12.38
CA ASP A 80 10.08 5.39 -13.11
C ASP A 80 9.43 6.37 -14.09
N VAL A 81 8.33 5.94 -14.73
CA VAL A 81 7.53 6.78 -15.64
C VAL A 81 6.68 7.79 -14.85
N ILE A 82 6.10 7.38 -13.72
CA ILE A 82 5.13 8.16 -12.94
C ILE A 82 5.80 8.97 -11.81
N ARG A 83 7.14 8.97 -11.71
CA ARG A 83 7.91 9.74 -10.69
C ARG A 83 7.55 11.21 -10.56
N ARG A 84 7.01 11.83 -11.63
CA ARG A 84 6.51 13.22 -11.62
C ARG A 84 5.26 13.39 -10.73
N HIS A 85 4.47 12.34 -10.55
CA HIS A 85 3.23 12.27 -9.77
C HIS A 85 3.33 11.33 -8.55
N TRP A 86 4.47 11.37 -7.85
CA TRP A 86 4.77 10.60 -6.64
C TRP A 86 3.63 10.53 -5.60
N GLY A 87 2.90 11.63 -5.38
CA GLY A 87 1.75 11.64 -4.47
C GLY A 87 0.56 10.80 -4.93
N ALA A 88 0.30 10.74 -6.24
CA ALA A 88 -0.75 9.91 -6.80
C ALA A 88 -0.38 8.42 -6.74
N LEU A 89 0.89 8.09 -6.98
CA LEU A 89 1.43 6.74 -6.76
C LEU A 89 1.21 6.27 -5.32
N LEU A 90 1.55 7.09 -4.34
CA LEU A 90 1.32 6.78 -2.93
C LEU A 90 -0.17 6.60 -2.62
N ALA A 91 -1.04 7.48 -3.14
CA ALA A 91 -2.48 7.38 -2.94
C ALA A 91 -3.06 6.08 -3.53
N VAL A 92 -2.61 5.68 -4.72
CA VAL A 92 -3.02 4.42 -5.36
C VAL A 92 -2.51 3.22 -4.57
N CYS A 93 -1.25 3.22 -4.11
CA CYS A 93 -0.72 2.14 -3.29
C CYS A 93 -1.52 1.97 -1.99
N ILE A 94 -1.65 3.04 -1.20
CA ILE A 94 -2.34 2.97 0.09
C ILE A 94 -3.83 2.70 -0.11
N GLY A 95 -4.45 3.28 -1.14
CA GLY A 95 -5.83 3.02 -1.52
C GLY A 95 -6.07 1.57 -1.94
N GLY A 96 -5.16 0.98 -2.70
CA GLY A 96 -5.19 -0.44 -3.09
C GLY A 96 -5.13 -1.36 -1.87
N LEU A 97 -4.16 -1.15 -0.97
CA LEU A 97 -4.07 -1.91 0.29
C LEU A 97 -5.35 -1.81 1.13
N GLY A 98 -5.90 -0.60 1.27
CA GLY A 98 -7.14 -0.38 2.01
C GLY A 98 -8.33 -1.07 1.36
N LEU A 99 -8.45 -0.97 0.03
CA LEU A 99 -9.52 -1.60 -0.73
C LEU A 99 -9.45 -3.14 -0.63
N GLY A 100 -8.28 -3.74 -0.86
CA GLY A 100 -8.07 -5.19 -0.72
C GLY A 100 -8.42 -5.68 0.68
N SER A 101 -8.03 -4.92 1.72
CA SER A 101 -8.37 -5.22 3.11
C SER A 101 -9.89 -5.25 3.37
N VAL A 102 -10.61 -4.25 2.85
CA VAL A 102 -12.07 -4.18 2.99
C VAL A 102 -12.74 -5.34 2.25
N LEU A 103 -12.28 -5.66 1.04
CA LEU A 103 -12.82 -6.77 0.25
C LEU A 103 -12.58 -8.13 0.93
N MET A 104 -11.41 -8.33 1.54
CA MET A 104 -11.14 -9.52 2.35
C MET A 104 -12.05 -9.60 3.57
N GLY A 105 -12.24 -8.49 4.30
CA GLY A 105 -13.09 -8.46 5.49
C GLY A 105 -14.58 -8.68 5.22
N LEU A 106 -15.06 -8.29 4.03
CA LEU A 106 -16.45 -8.50 3.60
C LEU A 106 -16.68 -9.84 2.89
N SER A 107 -15.64 -10.66 2.74
CA SER A 107 -15.72 -11.86 1.91
C SER A 107 -16.64 -12.94 2.52
N PRO A 108 -17.71 -13.36 1.80
CA PRO A 108 -18.61 -14.41 2.30
C PRO A 108 -18.10 -15.82 2.02
N ALA A 109 -17.13 -15.97 1.12
CA ALA A 109 -16.62 -17.27 0.67
C ALA A 109 -15.11 -17.24 0.40
N TYR A 110 -14.48 -18.40 0.46
CA TYR A 110 -13.05 -18.55 0.24
C TYR A 110 -12.54 -17.97 -1.11
N PRO A 111 -13.20 -18.18 -2.27
CA PRO A 111 -12.75 -17.56 -3.53
C PRO A 111 -12.84 -16.03 -3.54
N SER A 112 -13.84 -15.44 -2.89
CA SER A 112 -13.94 -13.99 -2.77
C SER A 112 -12.85 -13.40 -1.87
N LEU A 113 -12.42 -14.15 -0.84
CA LEU A 113 -11.26 -13.78 -0.03
C LEU A 113 -9.99 -13.76 -0.88
N LEU A 114 -9.77 -14.78 -1.71
CA LEU A 114 -8.61 -14.82 -2.63
C LEU A 114 -8.64 -13.69 -3.65
N ALA A 115 -9.82 -13.31 -4.16
CA ALA A 115 -9.96 -12.16 -5.05
C ALA A 115 -9.61 -10.84 -4.35
N GLY A 116 -10.08 -10.65 -3.10
CA GLY A 116 -9.71 -9.49 -2.29
C GLY A 116 -8.20 -9.45 -1.96
N MET A 117 -7.59 -10.61 -1.75
CA MET A 117 -6.15 -10.77 -1.51
C MET A 117 -5.28 -10.40 -2.73
N ALA A 118 -5.83 -10.50 -3.94
CA ALA A 118 -5.11 -10.22 -5.18
C ALA A 118 -5.04 -8.72 -5.53
N ILE A 119 -5.72 -7.86 -4.75
CA ILE A 119 -5.80 -6.39 -4.93
C ILE A 119 -4.93 -5.69 -3.89
#